data_AF-A0A1E3QM18-F1
#
_entry.id   AF-A0A1E3QM18-F1
#
_cell.length_a   1.000
_cell.length_b   1.000
_cell.length_c   1.000
_cell.angle_alpha   90.00
_cell.angle_beta   90.00
_cell.angle_gamma   90.00
#
_symmetry.space_group_name_H-M   'P 1'
#
loop_
_entity.id
_entity.type
_entity.pdbx_description
1 polymer ?
#
loop_
_entity_poly.entity_id
_entity_poly.type
_entity_poly.pdbx_seq_one_letter_code
_entity_poly.pdbx_strand_id
1 'polypeptide(L)'
;IQPPKSPLRRFVSQIAYFTYFVTLIQVLVFIVELVRMSQLTGSPLQTKPSFNPMIGPLSYVQINMGSRFTPCMHTYKGLTDDPSLLFPCPNSTTTDTEVCSLRELCGMNGFGTYTNASGDTVSYPNQWYRVFVPMFLHAGFLHICFNLFLQLTMGADIERTLGIVRYMVIYIALGMSGFLLGANFSTNGISSSGASGALFGIIAVNLLMFVYAGKEGRNHYNTTHYKLFLITMVCEIVISLFLGLLPGLDNFSHVGGAVQGLLLGVVLLKDPHFVYDSEYLASSRYDIRHPLKNKRTKFFGTTFSMRPNLEAKVKSRLIYWLIFRVVCFLLSLAYFTALAMNFHKNGGGGCSWCKYLNCIPVNGWCDIG
;
A
#
# COMPACT_ATOMS: atom_id res chain seq x y z
N ILE A 1 -39.17 -22.44 0.77
CA ILE A 1 -38.01 -23.38 0.84
C ILE A 1 -36.75 -22.53 0.67
N GLN A 2 -36.02 -22.27 1.75
CA GLN A 2 -34.72 -21.58 1.66
C GLN A 2 -33.74 -22.45 0.88
N PRO A 3 -32.92 -21.90 -0.03
CA PRO A 3 -31.90 -22.68 -0.70
C PRO A 3 -30.91 -23.23 0.35
N PRO A 4 -30.47 -24.49 0.23
CA PRO A 4 -29.56 -25.09 1.19
C PRO A 4 -28.23 -24.32 1.19
N LYS A 5 -27.84 -23.82 2.37
CA LYS A 5 -26.53 -23.21 2.62
C LYS A 5 -25.45 -24.21 2.22
N SER A 6 -24.60 -23.85 1.26
CA SER A 6 -23.53 -24.72 0.74
C SER A 6 -22.54 -25.13 1.84
N PRO A 7 -22.11 -26.41 1.92
CA PRO A 7 -21.22 -26.92 2.98
C PRO A 7 -19.73 -26.53 2.80
N LEU A 8 -19.42 -25.62 1.87
CA LEU A 8 -18.04 -25.19 1.56
C LEU A 8 -17.72 -23.82 2.17
N ARG A 9 -18.08 -23.58 3.44
CA ARG A 9 -17.42 -22.54 4.25
C ARG A 9 -16.07 -23.09 4.73
N ARG A 10 -15.14 -23.25 3.77
CA ARG A 10 -13.76 -23.66 4.02
C ARG A 10 -13.11 -22.61 4.91
N PHE A 11 -12.81 -22.96 6.17
CA PHE A 11 -12.09 -22.19 7.21
C PHE A 11 -11.56 -20.83 6.75
N VAL A 12 -12.45 -19.85 6.67
CA VAL A 12 -12.08 -18.43 6.65
C VAL A 12 -11.99 -18.06 8.11
N SER A 13 -10.80 -17.65 8.57
CA SER A 13 -10.69 -16.97 9.87
C SER A 13 -11.73 -15.87 9.90
N GLN A 14 -12.71 -15.94 10.82
CA GLN A 14 -13.71 -14.87 10.94
C GLN A 14 -13.07 -13.56 11.42
N ILE A 15 -11.90 -13.67 12.06
CA ILE A 15 -11.21 -12.58 12.72
C ILE A 15 -10.02 -12.14 11.85
N ALA A 16 -9.89 -10.84 11.62
CA ALA A 16 -8.79 -10.22 10.91
C ALA A 16 -7.66 -9.86 11.90
N TYR A 17 -6.92 -10.87 12.34
CA TYR A 17 -5.93 -10.72 13.40
C TYR A 17 -4.82 -9.73 13.05
N PHE A 18 -4.30 -9.78 11.83
CA PHE A 18 -3.23 -8.87 11.42
C PHE A 18 -3.74 -7.43 11.30
N THR A 19 -4.91 -7.21 10.71
CA THR A 19 -5.57 -5.90 10.67
C THR A 19 -5.70 -5.33 12.09
N TYR A 20 -6.26 -6.08 13.03
CA TYR A 20 -6.45 -5.59 14.40
C TYR A 20 -5.13 -5.34 15.13
N PHE A 21 -4.14 -6.20 14.92
CA PHE A 21 -2.80 -6.02 15.48
C PHE A 21 -2.11 -4.76 14.96
N VAL A 22 -2.12 -4.55 13.63
CA VAL A 22 -1.54 -3.35 13.02
C VAL A 22 -2.30 -2.10 13.42
N THR A 23 -3.63 -2.15 13.48
CA THR A 23 -4.46 -1.05 13.99
C THR A 23 -4.07 -0.68 15.42
N LEU A 24 -3.90 -1.66 16.31
CA LEU A 24 -3.47 -1.40 17.68
C LEU A 24 -2.11 -0.70 17.71
N ILE A 25 -1.13 -1.19 16.93
CA ILE A 25 0.19 -0.54 16.82
C ILE A 25 0.06 0.89 16.32
N GLN A 26 -0.73 1.14 15.27
CA GLN A 26 -0.91 2.49 14.71
C GLN A 26 -1.51 3.45 15.72
N VAL A 27 -2.51 3.02 16.50
CA VAL A 27 -3.09 3.82 17.58
C VAL A 27 -2.07 4.11 18.66
N LEU A 28 -1.31 3.11 19.10
CA LEU A 28 -0.27 3.30 20.12
C LEU A 28 0.85 4.24 19.63
N VAL A 29 1.33 4.05 18.41
CA VAL A 29 2.34 4.92 17.80
C VAL A 29 1.81 6.35 17.67
N PHE A 30 0.57 6.55 17.27
CA PHE A 30 -0.04 7.88 17.19
C PHE A 30 -0.16 8.57 18.55
N ILE A 31 -0.48 7.82 19.61
CA ILE A 31 -0.42 8.36 20.98
C ILE A 31 1.01 8.81 21.32
N VAL A 32 2.02 8.00 20.96
CA VAL A 32 3.44 8.36 21.16
C VAL A 32 3.81 9.60 20.34
N GLU A 33 3.32 9.76 19.11
CA GLU A 33 3.53 10.96 18.29
C GLU A 33 3.02 12.22 19.00
N LEU A 34 1.81 12.17 19.58
CA LEU A 34 1.22 13.29 20.31
C LEU A 34 1.96 13.59 21.62
N VAL A 35 2.36 12.56 22.36
CA VAL A 35 3.16 12.72 23.59
C VAL A 35 4.52 13.35 23.27
N ARG A 36 5.18 12.88 22.20
CA ARG A 36 6.48 13.41 21.78
C ARG A 36 6.37 14.86 21.31
N MET A 37 5.34 15.18 20.55
CA MET A 37 5.01 16.54 20.15
C MET A 37 4.83 17.45 21.37
N SER A 38 4.09 16.99 22.38
CA SER A 38 3.88 17.74 23.64
C SER A 38 5.16 17.95 24.44
N GLN A 39 6.06 16.97 24.48
CA GLN A 39 7.34 17.10 25.17
C GLN A 39 8.28 18.10 24.49
N LEU A 40 8.24 18.18 23.15
CA LEU A 40 9.17 19.01 22.38
C LEU A 40 8.67 20.45 22.20
N THR A 41 7.36 20.65 22.03
CA THR A 41 6.79 21.95 21.64
C THR A 41 5.85 22.56 22.70
N GLY A 42 5.58 21.81 23.79
CA GLY A 42 4.64 22.21 24.83
C GLY A 42 3.15 22.01 24.50
N SER A 43 2.82 21.53 23.29
CA SER A 43 1.45 21.22 22.87
C SER A 43 1.41 19.87 22.15
N PRO A 44 0.39 19.02 22.34
CA PRO A 44 0.26 17.76 21.59
C PRO A 44 -0.12 17.98 20.12
N LEU A 45 -0.64 19.16 19.78
CA LEU A 45 -1.10 19.51 18.44
C LEU A 45 -0.30 20.67 17.87
N GLN A 46 -0.02 20.60 16.57
CA GLN A 46 0.65 21.66 15.84
C GLN A 46 -0.29 22.86 15.63
N THR A 47 -0.14 23.87 16.49
CA THR A 47 -0.71 25.22 16.31
C THR A 47 0.32 26.24 15.83
N LYS A 48 1.60 25.88 15.92
CA LYS A 48 2.76 26.67 15.51
C LYS A 48 3.79 25.78 14.80
N PRO A 49 4.61 26.31 13.88
CA PRO A 49 4.62 27.69 13.37
C PRO A 49 3.38 28.03 12.51
N SER A 50 2.69 27.01 12.02
CA SER A 50 1.40 27.11 11.34
C SER A 50 0.47 26.01 11.83
N PHE A 51 -0.84 26.16 11.62
CA PHE A 51 -1.82 25.14 11.97
C PHE A 51 -1.74 23.93 11.03
N ASN A 52 -1.68 22.72 11.58
CA ASN A 52 -1.78 21.47 10.80
C ASN A 52 -3.25 21.14 10.50
N PRO A 53 -3.69 21.17 9.21
CA PRO A 53 -5.09 20.86 8.85
C PRO A 53 -5.54 19.44 9.21
N MET A 54 -4.61 18.49 9.38
CA MET A 54 -4.91 17.11 9.77
C MET A 54 -5.13 16.95 11.28
N ILE A 55 -4.95 18.02 12.07
CA ILE A 55 -5.07 18.05 13.53
C ILE A 55 -4.14 17.02 14.16
N GLY A 56 -2.83 17.28 14.13
CA GLY A 56 -1.81 16.30 14.50
C GLY A 56 -0.45 16.88 14.87
N PRO A 57 0.57 16.02 14.98
CA PRO A 57 1.93 16.43 15.28
C PRO A 57 2.56 17.23 14.13
N LEU A 58 3.66 17.92 14.44
CA LEU A 58 4.48 18.63 13.46
C LEU A 58 5.28 17.65 12.60
N SER A 59 5.41 17.95 11.30
CA SER A 59 6.16 17.11 10.35
C SER A 59 7.61 16.86 10.79
N TYR A 60 8.28 17.84 11.43
CA TYR A 60 9.64 17.68 11.96
C TYR A 60 9.72 16.66 13.09
N VAL A 61 8.69 16.59 13.95
CA VAL A 61 8.59 15.53 14.96
C VAL A 61 8.39 14.17 14.29
N GLN A 62 7.57 14.09 13.24
CA GLN A 62 7.40 12.85 12.48
C GLN A 62 8.68 12.41 11.76
N ILE A 63 9.45 13.36 11.20
CA ILE A 63 10.78 13.08 10.62
C ILE A 63 11.68 12.49 11.70
N ASN A 64 11.73 13.09 12.88
CA ASN A 64 12.50 12.58 14.01
C ASN A 64 12.07 11.18 14.46
N MET A 65 10.80 10.83 14.27
CA MET A 65 10.22 9.53 14.61
C MET A 65 10.29 8.48 13.48
N GLY A 66 10.86 8.83 12.32
CA GLY A 66 11.09 7.87 11.25
C GLY A 66 10.14 7.95 10.06
N SER A 67 9.45 9.07 9.83
CA SER A 67 8.67 9.28 8.60
C SER A 67 9.54 9.20 7.34
N ARG A 68 8.93 8.99 6.17
CA ARG A 68 9.69 8.99 4.92
C ARG A 68 10.14 10.42 4.67
N PHE A 69 11.45 10.63 4.73
CA PHE A 69 12.11 11.90 4.42
C PHE A 69 13.43 11.57 3.73
N THR A 70 13.52 11.85 2.43
CA THR A 70 14.62 11.32 1.61
C THR A 70 15.98 11.89 1.96
N PRO A 71 16.14 13.15 2.45
CA PRO A 71 17.42 13.63 2.95
C PRO A 71 17.97 12.81 4.13
N CYS A 72 17.13 12.10 4.90
CA CYS A 72 17.60 11.17 5.94
C CYS A 72 18.03 9.80 5.38
N MET A 73 17.69 9.49 4.12
CA MET A 73 17.83 8.17 3.52
C MET A 73 18.96 8.10 2.49
N HIS A 74 19.24 9.20 1.79
CA HIS A 74 20.18 9.29 0.68
C HIS A 74 20.91 10.65 0.67
N THR A 75 22.10 10.68 0.07
CA THR A 75 22.95 11.88 -0.03
C THR A 75 22.62 12.68 -1.28
N TYR A 76 22.23 13.94 -1.10
CA TYR A 76 22.04 14.92 -2.16
C TYR A 76 23.12 15.99 -2.13
N LYS A 77 23.65 16.32 -3.31
CA LYS A 77 24.62 17.39 -3.50
C LYS A 77 23.97 18.76 -3.31
N GLY A 78 24.61 19.63 -2.54
CA GLY A 78 24.12 20.94 -2.13
C GLY A 78 23.03 20.92 -1.05
N LEU A 79 22.76 19.77 -0.41
CA LEU A 79 21.73 19.67 0.63
C LEU A 79 22.22 18.86 1.84
N THR A 80 22.73 17.65 1.61
CA THR A 80 23.18 16.76 2.70
C THR A 80 24.68 16.84 2.97
N ASP A 81 25.42 17.33 1.99
CA ASP A 81 26.87 17.56 2.00
C ASP A 81 27.24 19.00 2.40
N ASP A 82 26.25 19.89 2.52
CA ASP A 82 26.43 21.26 2.99
C ASP A 82 26.14 21.37 4.50
N PRO A 83 27.16 21.51 5.37
CA PRO A 83 26.96 21.63 6.81
C PRO A 83 26.41 23.00 7.23
N SER A 84 26.37 23.99 6.32
CA SER A 84 25.81 25.32 6.61
C SER A 84 24.28 25.36 6.50
N LEU A 85 23.68 24.37 5.84
CA LEU A 85 22.24 24.27 5.72
C LEU A 85 21.62 23.75 7.02
N LEU A 86 20.76 24.57 7.63
CA LEU A 86 20.04 24.23 8.84
C LEU A 86 18.57 23.97 8.54
N PHE A 87 18.00 23.01 9.25
CA PHE A 87 16.62 22.58 9.11
C PHE A 87 15.84 22.93 10.37
N PRO A 88 14.53 23.23 10.27
CA PRO A 88 13.70 23.41 11.45
C PRO A 88 13.73 22.19 12.36
N CYS A 89 13.95 22.40 13.64
CA CYS A 89 14.07 21.31 14.60
C CYS A 89 12.73 20.69 14.98
N PRO A 90 12.74 19.47 15.55
CA PRO A 90 11.53 18.84 16.09
C PRO A 90 10.83 19.65 17.20
N ASN A 91 11.57 20.49 17.95
CA ASN A 91 11.02 21.40 18.95
C ASN A 91 10.65 22.78 18.39
N SER A 92 10.77 22.98 17.08
CA SER A 92 10.56 24.28 16.45
C SER A 92 9.09 24.73 16.50
N THR A 93 8.87 25.90 17.07
CA THR A 93 7.60 26.63 17.19
C THR A 93 7.57 27.89 16.33
N THR A 94 8.65 28.17 15.60
CA THR A 94 8.85 29.35 14.75
C THR A 94 9.44 28.92 13.41
N THR A 95 9.31 29.73 12.36
CA THR A 95 9.82 29.35 11.03
C THR A 95 11.34 29.43 10.92
N ASP A 96 11.99 30.32 11.68
CA ASP A 96 13.35 30.77 11.31
C ASP A 96 14.41 30.65 12.42
N THR A 97 14.03 30.57 13.70
CA THR A 97 15.01 30.68 14.81
C THR A 97 15.40 29.34 15.44
N GLU A 98 14.56 28.32 15.34
CA GLU A 98 14.79 27.01 15.96
C GLU A 98 15.19 26.00 14.88
N VAL A 99 16.46 26.08 14.48
CA VAL A 99 17.06 25.28 13.41
C VAL A 99 18.24 24.43 13.91
N CYS A 100 18.46 23.27 13.30
CA CYS A 100 19.48 22.29 13.67
C CYS A 100 20.02 21.55 12.45
N SER A 101 21.05 20.74 12.67
CA SER A 101 21.61 19.88 11.63
C SER A 101 20.59 18.85 11.14
N LEU A 102 20.77 18.40 9.89
CA LEU A 102 19.97 17.32 9.32
C LEU A 102 19.98 16.07 10.20
N ARG A 103 21.12 15.75 10.82
CA ARG A 103 21.27 14.59 11.71
C ARG A 103 20.37 14.68 12.94
N GLU A 104 20.27 15.86 13.54
CA GLU A 104 19.39 16.11 14.69
C GLU A 104 17.92 16.06 14.30
N LEU A 105 17.56 16.65 13.16
CA LEU A 105 16.19 16.57 12.62
C LEU A 105 15.79 15.12 12.34
N CYS A 106 16.60 14.39 11.58
CA CYS A 106 16.36 13.00 11.27
C CYS A 106 16.19 12.17 12.54
N GLY A 107 16.99 12.46 13.58
CA GLY A 107 17.00 11.67 14.81
C GLY A 107 17.23 10.20 14.52
N MET A 108 17.05 9.36 15.54
CA MET A 108 17.25 7.91 15.47
C MET A 108 18.68 7.52 14.97
N ASN A 109 19.18 6.35 15.37
CA ASN A 109 20.49 5.92 14.88
C ASN A 109 20.42 5.59 13.38
N GLY A 110 21.47 5.89 12.61
CA GLY A 110 21.53 5.57 11.17
C GLY A 110 22.04 6.71 10.30
N PHE A 111 23.10 7.39 10.73
CA PHE A 111 24.00 8.09 9.82
C PHE A 111 25.32 7.33 9.82
N GLY A 112 25.83 7.01 8.64
CA GLY A 112 27.15 6.42 8.46
C GLY A 112 28.22 7.49 8.58
N THR A 113 29.46 7.08 8.85
CA THR A 113 30.62 7.98 8.86
C THR A 113 31.74 7.38 8.05
N TYR A 114 32.47 8.22 7.32
CA TYR A 114 33.72 7.85 6.64
C TYR A 114 34.74 8.96 6.81
N THR A 115 36.02 8.61 6.77
CA THR A 115 37.10 9.61 6.80
C THR A 115 37.43 10.03 5.38
N ASN A 116 37.38 11.34 5.10
CA ASN A 116 37.78 11.87 3.80
C ASN A 116 39.31 11.87 3.64
N ALA A 117 39.81 12.22 2.45
CA ALA A 117 41.24 12.29 2.17
C ALA A 117 41.99 13.34 3.04
N SER A 118 41.26 14.32 3.59
CA SER A 118 41.78 15.36 4.50
C SER A 118 41.89 14.91 5.95
N GLY A 119 41.38 13.72 6.29
CA GLY A 119 41.33 13.20 7.67
C GLY A 119 40.07 13.57 8.45
N ASP A 120 39.13 14.31 7.85
CA ASP A 120 37.87 14.70 8.51
C ASP A 120 36.86 13.57 8.47
N THR A 121 36.12 13.40 9.56
CA THR A 121 35.01 12.45 9.63
C THR A 121 33.75 13.07 9.01
N VAL A 122 33.31 12.54 7.86
CA VAL A 122 32.12 12.97 7.15
C VAL A 122 30.96 12.04 7.47
N SER A 123 29.82 12.61 7.86
CA SER A 123 28.59 11.87 8.14
C SER A 123 27.70 11.82 6.90
N TYR A 124 27.07 10.68 6.61
CA TYR A 124 26.15 10.53 5.47
C TYR A 124 24.83 9.83 5.88
N PRO A 125 23.69 10.19 5.28
CA PRO A 125 22.40 9.59 5.60
C PRO A 125 22.30 8.12 5.15
N ASN A 126 21.79 7.22 6.00
CA ASN A 126 21.54 5.82 5.64
C ASN A 126 20.31 5.18 6.31
N GLN A 127 19.24 5.95 6.56
CA GLN A 127 18.05 5.50 7.29
C GLN A 127 17.01 4.77 6.41
N TRP A 128 17.40 3.64 5.81
CA TRP A 128 16.54 2.85 4.90
C TRP A 128 15.28 2.26 5.54
N TYR A 129 15.24 2.14 6.87
CA TYR A 129 14.03 1.73 7.60
C TYR A 129 12.85 2.70 7.37
N ARG A 130 13.10 3.91 6.88
CA ARG A 130 12.09 4.91 6.48
C ARG A 130 11.26 4.51 5.24
N VAL A 131 11.49 3.32 4.69
CA VAL A 131 10.58 2.68 3.72
C VAL A 131 9.46 1.89 4.43
N PHE A 132 9.67 1.50 5.69
CA PHE A 132 8.76 0.62 6.45
C PHE A 132 8.14 1.32 7.67
N VAL A 133 8.96 1.96 8.50
CA VAL A 133 8.51 2.65 9.73
C VAL A 133 7.36 3.65 9.51
N PRO A 134 7.32 4.44 8.42
CA PRO A 134 6.27 5.45 8.24
C PRO A 134 4.87 4.85 8.07
N MET A 135 4.74 3.53 7.80
CA MET A 135 3.45 2.84 7.73
C MET A 135 2.66 2.90 9.04
N PHE A 136 3.32 3.20 10.16
CA PHE A 136 2.72 3.26 11.49
C PHE A 136 2.52 4.68 12.01
N LEU A 137 3.17 5.67 11.40
CA LEU A 137 3.07 7.10 11.78
C LEU A 137 1.88 7.77 11.09
N HIS A 138 1.26 8.76 11.72
CA HIS A 138 0.11 9.47 11.16
C HIS A 138 0.16 10.98 11.41
N ALA A 139 0.05 11.75 10.33
CA ALA A 139 0.06 13.22 10.35
C ALA A 139 -1.05 13.91 11.18
N GLY A 140 -2.06 13.18 11.70
CA GLY A 140 -3.10 13.73 12.56
C GLY A 140 -4.35 12.89 12.69
N PHE A 141 -5.31 13.36 13.48
CA PHE A 141 -6.55 12.66 13.80
C PHE A 141 -7.39 12.32 12.57
N LEU A 142 -7.59 13.29 11.66
CA LEU A 142 -8.36 13.04 10.43
C LEU A 142 -7.69 11.94 9.60
N HIS A 143 -6.37 12.00 9.50
CA HIS A 143 -5.59 11.06 8.71
C HIS A 143 -5.63 9.64 9.29
N ILE A 144 -5.40 9.45 10.59
CA ILE A 144 -5.51 8.11 11.20
C ILE A 144 -6.94 7.58 11.15
N CYS A 145 -7.96 8.41 11.36
CA CYS A 145 -9.37 7.98 11.29
C CYS A 145 -9.72 7.39 9.91
N PHE A 146 -9.36 8.05 8.81
CA PHE A 146 -9.63 7.52 7.47
C PHE A 146 -8.84 6.25 7.17
N ASN A 147 -7.55 6.18 7.57
CA ASN A 147 -6.76 4.97 7.40
C ASN A 147 -7.36 3.79 8.18
N LEU A 148 -7.71 3.99 9.45
CA LEU A 148 -8.29 2.95 10.28
C LEU A 148 -9.68 2.54 9.80
N PHE A 149 -10.49 3.49 9.30
CA PHE A 149 -11.78 3.16 8.69
C PHE A 149 -11.62 2.20 7.52
N LEU A 150 -10.75 2.51 6.55
CA LEU A 150 -10.54 1.65 5.38
C LEU A 150 -9.84 0.33 5.76
N GLN A 151 -8.92 0.36 6.71
CA GLN A 151 -8.22 -0.82 7.21
C GLN A 151 -9.18 -1.79 7.93
N LEU A 152 -9.99 -1.30 8.87
CA LEU A 152 -10.91 -2.13 9.67
C LEU A 152 -12.13 -2.61 8.89
N THR A 153 -12.45 -1.96 7.77
CA THR A 153 -13.51 -2.39 6.85
C THR A 153 -12.92 -3.26 5.75
N MET A 154 -12.42 -2.65 4.67
CA MET A 154 -11.94 -3.32 3.47
C MET A 154 -10.69 -4.18 3.74
N GLY A 155 -9.76 -3.68 4.54
CA GLY A 155 -8.56 -4.43 4.90
C GLY A 155 -8.89 -5.73 5.63
N ALA A 156 -9.77 -5.65 6.64
CA ALA A 156 -10.25 -6.82 7.39
C ALA A 156 -10.99 -7.83 6.50
N ASP A 157 -11.80 -7.36 5.55
CA ASP A 157 -12.52 -8.24 4.60
C ASP A 157 -11.57 -8.99 3.65
N ILE A 158 -10.52 -8.31 3.18
CA ILE A 158 -9.48 -8.94 2.37
C ILE A 158 -8.67 -9.93 3.21
N GLU A 159 -8.32 -9.61 4.47
CA GLU A 159 -7.64 -10.55 5.36
C GLU A 159 -8.45 -11.82 5.57
N ARG A 160 -9.74 -11.70 5.87
CA ARG A 160 -10.63 -12.87 6.02
C ARG A 160 -10.63 -13.72 4.75
N THR A 161 -10.61 -13.09 3.58
CA THR A 161 -10.64 -13.80 2.29
C THR A 161 -9.33 -14.54 1.97
N LEU A 162 -8.20 -13.91 2.27
CA LEU A 162 -6.85 -14.38 1.93
C LEU A 162 -6.19 -15.23 3.03
N GLY A 163 -6.59 -15.03 4.28
CA GLY A 163 -5.89 -15.49 5.47
C GLY A 163 -4.73 -14.57 5.87
N ILE A 164 -4.39 -14.63 7.16
CA ILE A 164 -3.43 -13.74 7.82
C ILE A 164 -2.07 -13.62 7.10
N VAL A 165 -1.46 -14.75 6.73
CA VAL A 165 -0.09 -14.77 6.17
C VAL A 165 -0.02 -14.06 4.82
N ARG A 166 -0.97 -14.35 3.92
CA ARG A 166 -1.01 -13.74 2.58
C ARG A 166 -1.32 -12.25 2.67
N TYR A 167 -2.26 -11.89 3.54
CA TYR A 167 -2.62 -10.50 3.76
C TYR A 167 -1.46 -9.69 4.36
N MET A 168 -0.74 -10.23 5.35
CA MET A 168 0.44 -9.59 5.94
C MET A 168 1.51 -9.30 4.89
N VAL A 169 1.88 -10.30 4.07
CA VAL A 169 2.90 -10.15 3.03
C VAL A 169 2.49 -9.09 2.01
N ILE A 170 1.23 -9.11 1.57
CA ILE A 170 0.68 -8.09 0.67
C ILE A 170 0.78 -6.72 1.35
N TYR A 171 0.14 -6.52 2.49
CA TYR A 171 0.05 -5.23 3.17
C TYR A 171 1.42 -4.56 3.33
N ILE A 172 2.42 -5.30 3.80
CA ILE A 172 3.80 -4.79 3.95
C ILE A 172 4.41 -4.44 2.59
N ALA A 173 4.32 -5.33 1.60
CA ALA A 173 4.86 -5.06 0.27
C ALA A 173 4.21 -3.85 -0.40
N LEU A 174 2.89 -3.65 -0.24
CA LEU A 174 2.17 -2.51 -0.81
C LEU A 174 2.63 -1.19 -0.17
N GLY A 175 2.75 -1.15 1.15
CA GLY A 175 3.23 0.04 1.86
C GLY A 175 4.67 0.40 1.50
N MET A 176 5.58 -0.59 1.49
CA MET A 176 6.98 -0.38 1.13
C MET A 176 7.13 0.06 -0.34
N SER A 177 6.41 -0.55 -1.28
CA SER A 177 6.39 -0.12 -2.68
C SER A 177 5.88 1.30 -2.84
N GLY A 178 4.85 1.68 -2.09
CA GLY A 178 4.36 3.06 -2.02
C GLY A 178 5.46 4.02 -1.60
N PHE A 179 6.04 3.84 -0.42
CA PHE A 179 7.09 4.73 0.07
C PHE A 179 8.34 4.75 -0.80
N LEU A 180 8.70 3.64 -1.46
CA LEU A 180 9.78 3.63 -2.44
C LEU A 180 9.44 4.46 -3.67
N LEU A 181 8.22 4.36 -4.22
CA LEU A 181 7.82 5.21 -5.35
C LEU A 181 7.81 6.68 -4.93
N GLY A 182 7.26 6.98 -3.75
CA GLY A 182 7.30 8.30 -3.13
C GLY A 182 8.73 8.82 -2.97
N ALA A 183 9.67 8.02 -2.49
CA ALA A 183 11.07 8.40 -2.32
C ALA A 183 11.79 8.70 -3.64
N ASN A 184 11.38 8.08 -4.74
CA ASN A 184 11.98 8.33 -6.05
C ASN A 184 11.48 9.62 -6.71
N PHE A 185 10.21 9.97 -6.52
CA PHE A 185 9.54 10.95 -7.38
C PHE A 185 8.87 12.12 -6.63
N SER A 186 8.62 11.99 -5.32
CA SER A 186 8.17 13.14 -4.52
C SER A 186 9.30 14.14 -4.32
N THR A 187 8.92 15.40 -4.07
CA THR A 187 9.88 16.45 -3.70
C THR A 187 10.66 16.04 -2.45
N ASN A 188 11.98 16.24 -2.48
CA ASN A 188 12.89 15.69 -1.47
C ASN A 188 12.64 16.25 -0.06
N GLY A 189 12.26 17.53 0.06
CA GLY A 189 12.04 18.21 1.36
C GLY A 189 10.67 17.97 2.00
N ILE A 190 9.84 17.08 1.45
CA ILE A 190 8.53 16.76 2.02
C ILE A 190 8.62 15.47 2.85
N SER A 191 8.00 15.46 4.02
CA SER A 191 7.81 14.27 4.86
C SER A 191 6.54 13.51 4.44
N SER A 192 6.58 12.17 4.47
CA SER A 192 5.40 11.32 4.20
C SER A 192 5.25 10.25 5.27
N SER A 193 4.02 10.03 5.73
CA SER A 193 3.66 9.06 6.77
C SER A 193 2.27 8.48 6.49
N GLY A 194 1.95 7.35 7.11
CA GLY A 194 0.63 6.72 7.07
C GLY A 194 0.62 5.37 6.38
N ALA A 195 -0.38 4.57 6.71
CA ALA A 195 -0.65 3.30 6.04
C ALA A 195 -1.28 3.46 4.64
N SER A 196 -1.60 4.69 4.23
CA SER A 196 -2.41 4.97 3.04
C SER A 196 -1.85 4.36 1.76
N GLY A 197 -0.52 4.30 1.57
CA GLY A 197 0.10 3.57 0.46
C GLY A 197 -0.30 2.08 0.42
N ALA A 198 -0.21 1.39 1.56
CA ALA A 198 -0.65 -0.01 1.66
C ALA A 198 -2.15 -0.13 1.38
N LEU A 199 -2.95 0.80 1.92
CA LEU A 199 -4.40 0.81 1.80
C LEU A 199 -4.89 1.07 0.37
N PHE A 200 -4.27 1.97 -0.40
CA PHE A 200 -4.54 2.12 -1.84
C PHE A 200 -4.23 0.84 -2.62
N GLY A 201 -3.17 0.14 -2.23
CA GLY A 201 -2.89 -1.20 -2.72
C GLY A 201 -4.00 -2.20 -2.38
N ILE A 202 -4.54 -2.17 -1.17
CA ILE A 202 -5.69 -3.00 -0.76
C ILE A 202 -6.95 -2.65 -1.56
N ILE A 203 -7.20 -1.37 -1.86
CA ILE A 203 -8.28 -0.94 -2.76
C ILE A 203 -8.10 -1.56 -4.16
N ALA A 204 -6.87 -1.56 -4.69
CA ALA A 204 -6.57 -2.19 -5.98
C ALA A 204 -6.78 -3.72 -5.95
N VAL A 205 -6.38 -4.40 -4.87
CA VAL A 205 -6.66 -5.84 -4.66
C VAL A 205 -8.17 -6.09 -4.57
N ASN A 206 -8.92 -5.22 -3.90
CA ASN A 206 -10.36 -5.32 -3.79
C ASN A 206 -11.06 -5.17 -5.15
N LEU A 207 -10.65 -4.18 -5.95
CA LEU A 207 -11.09 -3.98 -7.31
C LEU A 207 -10.84 -5.23 -8.16
N LEU A 208 -9.63 -5.82 -8.04
CA LEU A 208 -9.27 -7.02 -8.77
C LEU A 208 -10.13 -8.23 -8.37
N MET A 209 -10.35 -8.41 -7.06
CA MET A 209 -11.24 -9.43 -6.53
C MET A 209 -12.67 -9.25 -7.04
N PHE A 210 -13.16 -8.01 -7.13
CA PHE A 210 -14.48 -7.70 -7.69
C PHE A 210 -14.55 -8.07 -9.17
N VAL A 211 -13.53 -7.71 -9.96
CA VAL A 211 -13.42 -8.07 -11.38
C VAL A 211 -13.39 -9.59 -11.59
N TYR A 212 -12.65 -10.31 -10.75
CA TYR A 212 -12.51 -11.77 -10.82
C TYR A 212 -13.79 -12.53 -10.50
N ALA A 213 -14.64 -11.99 -9.63
CA ALA A 213 -15.93 -12.57 -9.33
C ALA A 213 -16.92 -12.49 -10.51
N GLY A 214 -16.75 -11.49 -11.38
CA GLY A 214 -17.55 -11.31 -12.60
C GLY A 214 -19.03 -10.97 -12.34
N LYS A 215 -19.84 -11.07 -13.39
CA LYS A 215 -21.24 -10.62 -13.42
C LYS A 215 -22.26 -11.56 -12.78
N GLU A 216 -21.90 -12.80 -12.44
CA GLU A 216 -22.86 -13.84 -12.00
C GLU A 216 -23.41 -13.65 -10.57
N GLY A 217 -23.36 -12.44 -9.99
CA GLY A 217 -23.87 -12.16 -8.64
C GLY A 217 -23.12 -12.89 -7.52
N ARG A 218 -21.94 -13.45 -7.81
CA ARG A 218 -21.10 -14.20 -6.86
C ARG A 218 -19.97 -13.35 -6.26
N ASN A 219 -19.99 -12.05 -6.49
CA ASN A 219 -19.05 -11.13 -5.85
C ASN A 219 -19.32 -11.07 -4.33
N HIS A 220 -18.29 -10.71 -3.56
CA HIS A 220 -18.37 -10.61 -2.10
C HIS A 220 -19.53 -9.71 -1.63
N TYR A 221 -19.88 -8.72 -2.44
CA TYR A 221 -20.93 -7.73 -2.18
C TYR A 221 -22.34 -8.19 -2.58
N ASN A 222 -22.49 -9.37 -3.21
CA ASN A 222 -23.75 -9.91 -3.73
C ASN A 222 -24.58 -8.88 -4.54
N THR A 223 -23.92 -7.98 -5.27
CA THR A 223 -24.58 -6.87 -5.99
C THR A 223 -25.16 -7.32 -7.33
N THR A 224 -26.39 -6.87 -7.61
CA THR A 224 -27.06 -7.01 -8.91
C THR A 224 -26.59 -5.95 -9.93
N HIS A 225 -26.00 -4.85 -9.46
CA HIS A 225 -25.57 -3.72 -10.28
C HIS A 225 -24.05 -3.69 -10.48
N TYR A 226 -23.50 -4.78 -11.02
CA TYR A 226 -22.03 -4.96 -11.20
C TYR A 226 -21.35 -3.76 -11.87
N LYS A 227 -21.93 -3.23 -12.96
CA LYS A 227 -21.33 -2.09 -13.70
C LYS A 227 -21.28 -0.82 -12.85
N LEU A 228 -22.36 -0.52 -12.14
CA LEU A 228 -22.43 0.67 -11.28
C LEU A 228 -21.38 0.58 -10.17
N PHE A 229 -21.29 -0.57 -9.51
CA PHE A 229 -20.34 -0.77 -8.42
C PHE A 229 -18.88 -0.68 -8.88
N LEU A 230 -18.57 -1.23 -10.06
CA LEU A 230 -17.25 -1.10 -10.67
C LEU A 230 -16.89 0.37 -10.96
N ILE A 231 -17.84 1.12 -11.52
CA ILE A 231 -17.66 2.56 -11.77
C ILE A 231 -17.45 3.30 -10.45
N THR A 232 -18.24 3.00 -9.43
CA THR A 232 -18.09 3.62 -8.10
C THR A 232 -16.71 3.38 -7.51
N MET A 233 -16.18 2.14 -7.53
CA MET A 233 -14.83 1.86 -7.04
C MET A 233 -13.75 2.62 -7.81
N VAL A 234 -13.87 2.71 -9.14
CA VAL A 234 -12.92 3.46 -9.96
C VAL A 234 -13.02 4.96 -9.68
N CYS A 235 -14.22 5.49 -9.57
CA CYS A 235 -14.45 6.89 -9.20
C CYS A 235 -13.88 7.20 -7.81
N GLU A 236 -14.04 6.30 -6.84
CA GLU A 236 -13.46 6.45 -5.51
C GLU A 236 -11.93 6.60 -5.57
N ILE A 237 -11.24 5.69 -6.28
CA ILE A 237 -9.78 5.78 -6.48
C ILE A 237 -9.38 7.12 -7.12
N VAL A 238 -10.09 7.54 -8.18
CA VAL A 238 -9.81 8.79 -8.89
C VAL A 238 -10.03 10.00 -7.98
N ILE A 239 -11.12 10.03 -7.22
CA ILE A 239 -11.42 11.10 -6.26
C ILE A 239 -10.35 11.13 -5.16
N SER A 240 -9.93 9.98 -4.63
CA SER A 240 -8.89 9.92 -3.60
C SER A 240 -7.54 10.43 -4.12
N LEU A 241 -7.15 10.11 -5.36
CA LEU A 241 -5.94 10.68 -5.98
C LEU A 241 -6.07 12.18 -6.25
N PHE A 242 -7.26 12.66 -6.58
CA PHE A 242 -7.51 14.10 -6.75
C PHE A 242 -7.41 14.84 -5.42
N LEU A 243 -7.96 14.27 -4.34
CA LEU A 243 -7.78 14.79 -2.98
C LEU A 243 -6.31 14.74 -2.55
N GLY A 244 -5.55 13.74 -3.01
CA GLY A 244 -4.10 13.62 -2.80
C GLY A 244 -3.26 14.74 -3.42
N LEU A 245 -3.85 15.64 -4.20
CA LEU A 245 -3.21 16.86 -4.69
C LEU A 245 -3.23 18.00 -3.65
N LEU A 246 -3.91 17.80 -2.51
CA LEU A 246 -3.86 18.73 -1.39
C LEU A 246 -2.51 18.63 -0.65
N PRO A 247 -1.99 19.75 -0.09
CA PRO A 247 -0.73 19.75 0.63
C PRO A 247 -0.70 18.72 1.78
N GLY A 248 0.42 18.01 1.90
CA GLY A 248 0.64 17.01 2.95
C GLY A 248 0.22 15.57 2.59
N LEU A 249 -0.24 15.34 1.35
CA LEU A 249 -0.53 14.00 0.83
C LEU A 249 0.52 13.56 -0.21
N ASP A 250 0.71 12.25 -0.33
CA ASP A 250 1.74 11.64 -1.16
C ASP A 250 1.10 10.68 -2.17
N ASN A 251 0.71 11.25 -3.31
CA ASN A 251 0.08 10.50 -4.40
C ASN A 251 1.03 9.48 -5.02
N PHE A 252 2.34 9.74 -5.05
CA PHE A 252 3.30 8.71 -5.47
C PHE A 252 3.25 7.49 -4.54
N SER A 253 3.16 7.69 -3.23
CA SER A 253 2.98 6.58 -2.30
C SER A 253 1.67 5.81 -2.52
N HIS A 254 0.57 6.50 -2.83
CA HIS A 254 -0.71 5.87 -3.16
C HIS A 254 -0.65 5.07 -4.47
N VAL A 255 -0.12 5.67 -5.54
CA VAL A 255 0.05 5.02 -6.84
C VAL A 255 0.98 3.81 -6.74
N GLY A 256 2.09 3.93 -6.00
CA GLY A 256 3.05 2.84 -5.86
C GLY A 256 2.47 1.64 -5.12
N GLY A 257 1.68 1.88 -4.08
CA GLY A 257 0.92 0.84 -3.41
C GLY A 257 -0.15 0.21 -4.31
N ALA A 258 -0.90 1.02 -5.07
CA ALA A 258 -1.92 0.55 -6.01
C ALA A 258 -1.35 -0.34 -7.13
N VAL A 259 -0.24 0.05 -7.76
CA VAL A 259 0.44 -0.73 -8.80
C VAL A 259 0.90 -2.07 -8.25
N GLN A 260 1.56 -2.06 -7.09
CA GLN A 260 1.99 -3.30 -6.43
C GLN A 260 0.79 -4.17 -6.02
N GLY A 261 -0.33 -3.54 -5.63
CA GLY A 261 -1.58 -4.20 -5.30
C GLY A 261 -2.20 -4.94 -6.47
N LEU A 262 -2.21 -4.33 -7.65
CA LEU A 262 -2.65 -5.00 -8.88
C LEU A 262 -1.77 -6.22 -9.18
N LEU A 263 -0.44 -6.07 -9.14
CA LEU A 263 0.49 -7.15 -9.46
C LEU A 263 0.40 -8.32 -8.46
N LEU A 264 0.57 -8.05 -7.16
CA LEU A 264 0.51 -9.08 -6.11
C LEU A 264 -0.90 -9.63 -5.91
N GLY A 265 -1.93 -8.85 -6.22
CA GLY A 265 -3.31 -9.32 -6.27
C GLY A 265 -3.47 -10.49 -7.24
N VAL A 266 -2.96 -10.38 -8.47
CA VAL A 266 -3.00 -11.50 -9.45
C VAL A 266 -2.31 -12.74 -8.89
N VAL A 267 -1.14 -12.54 -8.26
CA VAL A 267 -0.27 -13.62 -7.76
C VAL A 267 -0.91 -14.37 -6.59
N LEU A 268 -1.50 -13.66 -5.64
CA LEU A 268 -1.86 -14.21 -4.32
C LEU A 268 -3.36 -14.42 -4.11
N LEU A 269 -4.23 -13.78 -4.90
CA LEU A 269 -5.67 -14.08 -4.90
C LEU A 269 -5.93 -15.50 -5.39
N LYS A 270 -7.04 -16.09 -4.93
CA LYS A 270 -7.50 -17.40 -5.40
C LYS A 270 -7.83 -17.35 -6.89
N ASP A 271 -7.73 -18.50 -7.56
CA ASP A 271 -8.04 -18.59 -8.99
C ASP A 271 -9.45 -18.07 -9.27
N PRO A 272 -9.62 -17.22 -10.30
CA PRO A 272 -10.91 -16.65 -10.62
C PRO A 272 -11.81 -17.71 -11.25
N HIS A 273 -13.12 -17.52 -11.11
CA HIS A 273 -14.08 -18.53 -11.56
C HIS A 273 -14.03 -18.79 -13.06
N PHE A 274 -13.67 -17.82 -13.89
CA PHE A 274 -13.59 -18.00 -15.35
C PHE A 274 -12.53 -19.03 -15.79
N VAL A 275 -11.57 -19.37 -14.93
CA VAL A 275 -10.61 -20.46 -15.16
C VAL A 275 -11.35 -21.80 -15.21
N TYR A 276 -12.41 -21.95 -14.41
CA TYR A 276 -13.22 -23.15 -14.32
C TYR A 276 -14.53 -22.97 -15.09
N ASP A 277 -14.91 -23.93 -15.92
CA ASP A 277 -16.16 -23.85 -16.67
C ASP A 277 -17.38 -24.00 -15.71
N SER A 278 -18.50 -23.34 -15.98
CA SER A 278 -19.70 -23.42 -15.14
C SER A 278 -20.22 -24.86 -15.05
N GLU A 279 -20.13 -25.59 -16.16
CA GLU A 279 -20.43 -27.01 -16.24
C GLU A 279 -19.47 -27.85 -15.39
N TYR A 280 -18.18 -27.49 -15.37
CA TYR A 280 -17.16 -28.17 -14.55
C TYR A 280 -17.42 -27.95 -13.05
N LEU A 281 -17.74 -26.71 -12.65
CA LEU A 281 -18.11 -26.37 -11.27
C LEU A 281 -19.43 -27.03 -10.84
N ALA A 282 -20.39 -27.17 -11.75
CA ALA A 282 -21.63 -27.90 -11.50
C ALA A 282 -21.38 -29.40 -11.32
N SER A 283 -20.59 -30.02 -12.20
CA SER A 283 -20.20 -31.44 -12.12
C SER A 283 -19.45 -31.74 -10.82
N SER A 284 -18.46 -30.91 -10.45
CA SER A 284 -17.71 -31.07 -9.20
C SER A 284 -18.62 -30.98 -7.96
N ARG A 285 -19.59 -30.05 -7.94
CA ARG A 285 -20.56 -29.94 -6.83
C ARG A 285 -21.52 -31.13 -6.75
N TYR A 286 -21.88 -31.73 -7.87
CA TYR A 286 -22.72 -32.93 -7.91
C TYR A 286 -21.98 -34.16 -7.34
N ASP A 287 -20.73 -34.38 -7.76
CA ASP A 287 -19.91 -35.51 -7.31
C ASP A 287 -19.68 -35.49 -5.78
N ILE A 288 -19.49 -34.29 -5.21
CA ILE A 288 -19.35 -34.12 -3.75
C ILE A 288 -20.64 -34.49 -3.00
N ARG A 289 -21.82 -34.27 -3.59
CA ARG A 289 -23.12 -34.57 -2.96
C ARG A 289 -23.54 -36.03 -3.15
N HIS A 290 -23.10 -36.67 -4.23
CA HIS A 290 -23.41 -38.04 -4.55
C HIS A 290 -22.17 -38.74 -5.13
N PRO A 291 -21.32 -39.37 -4.30
CA PRO A 291 -20.18 -40.14 -4.79
C PRO A 291 -20.71 -41.38 -5.52
N LEU A 292 -20.91 -41.26 -6.84
CA LEU A 292 -21.38 -42.37 -7.66
C LEU A 292 -20.20 -43.22 -8.12
N LYS A 293 -20.30 -44.54 -7.94
CA LYS A 293 -19.47 -45.50 -8.67
C LYS A 293 -19.71 -45.30 -10.17
N ASN A 294 -18.67 -44.80 -10.85
CA ASN A 294 -18.51 -44.59 -12.30
C ASN A 294 -19.60 -45.24 -13.17
N LYS A 295 -20.63 -44.49 -13.58
CA LYS A 295 -21.62 -44.96 -14.57
C LYS A 295 -21.30 -44.36 -15.94
N ARG A 296 -20.82 -45.21 -16.87
CA ARG A 296 -20.71 -44.92 -18.29
C ARG A 296 -22.09 -45.02 -18.94
N THR A 297 -22.61 -43.94 -19.52
CA THR A 297 -23.82 -43.97 -20.35
C THR A 297 -23.46 -44.19 -21.81
N LYS A 298 -24.11 -45.18 -22.43
CA LYS A 298 -23.95 -45.58 -23.84
C LYS A 298 -25.15 -45.04 -24.61
N PHE A 299 -24.92 -44.21 -25.63
CA PHE A 299 -25.96 -43.84 -26.61
C PHE A 299 -25.35 -43.96 -28.01
N PHE A 300 -26.01 -44.72 -28.90
CA PHE A 300 -25.62 -44.92 -30.32
C PHE A 300 -24.13 -45.22 -30.60
N GLY A 301 -23.62 -46.34 -30.06
CA GLY A 301 -22.34 -46.95 -30.49
C GLY A 301 -21.07 -46.13 -30.24
N THR A 302 -21.18 -44.87 -29.85
CA THR A 302 -20.07 -43.96 -29.56
C THR A 302 -20.21 -43.46 -28.14
N THR A 303 -19.28 -43.84 -27.27
CA THR A 303 -19.16 -43.21 -25.95
C THR A 303 -18.59 -41.81 -26.15
N PHE A 304 -19.45 -40.81 -26.37
CA PHE A 304 -19.01 -39.41 -26.33
C PHE A 304 -19.07 -38.93 -24.88
N SER A 305 -17.92 -38.98 -24.21
CA SER A 305 -17.75 -38.24 -22.97
C SER A 305 -17.62 -36.77 -23.37
N MET A 306 -18.51 -35.90 -22.89
CA MET A 306 -18.39 -34.44 -23.07
C MET A 306 -17.29 -33.85 -22.16
N ARG A 307 -16.89 -34.60 -21.12
CA ARG A 307 -15.86 -34.25 -20.13
C ARG A 307 -14.42 -34.03 -20.66
N PRO A 308 -13.88 -34.78 -21.66
CA PRO A 308 -12.49 -34.63 -22.09
C PRO A 308 -12.22 -33.26 -22.70
N ASN A 309 -13.17 -32.74 -23.50
CA ASN A 309 -13.07 -31.41 -24.10
C ASN A 309 -13.16 -30.30 -23.04
N LEU A 310 -14.01 -30.49 -22.03
CA LEU A 310 -14.15 -29.57 -20.90
C LEU A 310 -12.88 -29.53 -20.04
N GLU A 311 -12.34 -30.70 -19.68
CA GLU A 311 -11.09 -30.84 -18.93
C GLU A 311 -9.90 -30.23 -19.69
N ALA A 312 -9.79 -30.47 -21.00
CA ALA A 312 -8.75 -29.88 -21.83
C ALA A 312 -8.83 -28.35 -21.86
N LYS A 313 -10.03 -27.78 -21.98
CA LYS A 313 -10.26 -26.33 -21.98
C LYS A 313 -9.93 -25.69 -20.63
N VAL A 314 -10.33 -26.32 -19.52
CA VAL A 314 -9.99 -25.87 -18.16
C VAL A 314 -8.48 -25.94 -17.94
N LYS A 315 -7.83 -27.04 -18.34
CA LYS A 315 -6.37 -27.19 -18.25
C LYS A 315 -5.64 -26.10 -19.02
N SER A 316 -6.09 -25.79 -20.25
CA SER A 316 -5.50 -24.72 -21.06
C SER A 316 -5.65 -23.35 -20.39
N ARG A 317 -6.84 -23.00 -19.88
CA ARG A 317 -7.07 -21.74 -19.15
C ARG A 317 -6.24 -21.64 -17.87
N LEU A 318 -6.10 -22.74 -17.14
CA LEU A 318 -5.26 -22.80 -15.94
C LEU A 318 -3.79 -22.54 -16.30
N ILE A 319 -3.29 -23.12 -17.40
CA ILE A 319 -1.91 -22.86 -17.87
C ILE A 319 -1.73 -21.38 -18.20
N TYR A 320 -2.63 -20.77 -18.99
CA TYR A 320 -2.55 -19.33 -19.29
C TYR A 320 -2.60 -18.46 -18.03
N TRP A 321 -3.44 -18.84 -17.07
CA TRP A 321 -3.55 -18.15 -15.79
C TRP A 321 -2.28 -18.26 -14.94
N LEU A 322 -1.66 -19.45 -14.89
CA LEU A 322 -0.39 -19.66 -14.20
C LEU A 322 0.75 -18.87 -14.86
N ILE A 323 0.81 -18.83 -16.18
CA ILE A 323 1.77 -18.01 -16.92
C ILE A 323 1.57 -16.53 -16.55
N PHE A 324 0.33 -16.04 -16.57
CA PHE A 324 0.02 -14.67 -16.20
C PHE A 324 0.44 -14.34 -14.77
N ARG A 325 0.21 -15.25 -13.81
CA ARG A 325 0.71 -15.11 -12.43
C ARG A 325 2.22 -15.02 -12.34
N VAL A 326 2.95 -15.89 -13.04
CA VAL A 326 4.42 -15.86 -13.07
C VAL A 326 4.90 -14.53 -13.64
N VAL A 327 4.30 -14.05 -14.73
CA VAL A 327 4.61 -12.73 -15.31
C VAL A 327 4.35 -11.61 -14.30
N CYS A 328 3.19 -11.57 -13.65
CA CYS A 328 2.89 -10.56 -12.63
C CYS A 328 3.84 -10.62 -11.43
N PHE A 329 4.26 -11.82 -11.01
CA PHE A 329 5.24 -11.99 -9.94
C PHE A 329 6.62 -11.42 -10.34
N LEU A 330 7.10 -11.75 -11.54
CA LEU A 330 8.37 -11.22 -12.06
C LEU A 330 8.31 -9.70 -12.24
N LEU A 331 7.19 -9.16 -12.73
CA LEU A 331 6.98 -7.71 -12.84
C LEU A 331 6.94 -7.04 -11.47
N SER A 332 6.33 -7.66 -10.46
CA SER A 332 6.32 -7.13 -9.09
C SER A 332 7.72 -7.06 -8.49
N LEU A 333 8.53 -8.11 -8.68
CA LEU A 333 9.91 -8.12 -8.23
C LEU A 333 10.76 -7.10 -8.99
N ALA A 334 10.61 -7.03 -10.31
CA ALA A 334 11.30 -6.06 -11.15
C ALA A 334 10.93 -4.62 -10.77
N TYR A 335 9.64 -4.35 -10.53
CA TYR A 335 9.15 -3.05 -10.08
C TYR A 335 9.78 -2.64 -8.75
N PHE A 336 9.71 -3.49 -7.73
CA PHE A 336 10.29 -3.20 -6.42
C PHE A 336 11.80 -2.97 -6.50
N THR A 337 12.51 -3.86 -7.21
CA THR A 337 13.96 -3.79 -7.37
C THR A 337 14.38 -2.56 -8.17
N ALA A 338 13.66 -2.21 -9.24
CA ALA A 338 13.93 -1.03 -10.03
C ALA A 338 13.77 0.25 -9.20
N LEU A 339 12.73 0.35 -8.36
CA LEU A 339 12.55 1.50 -7.47
C LEU A 339 13.66 1.62 -6.43
N ALA A 340 14.03 0.50 -5.80
CA ALA A 340 15.11 0.49 -4.82
C ALA A 340 16.46 0.85 -5.45
N MET A 341 16.78 0.29 -6.62
CA MET A 341 18.01 0.58 -7.35
C MET A 341 18.05 2.02 -7.88
N ASN A 342 16.93 2.53 -8.40
CA ASN A 342 16.85 3.90 -8.90
C ASN A 342 17.04 4.89 -7.76
N PHE A 343 16.40 4.68 -6.62
CA PHE A 343 16.56 5.56 -5.46
C PHE A 343 18.00 5.50 -4.92
N HIS A 344 18.59 4.30 -4.85
CA HIS A 344 19.98 4.14 -4.41
C HIS A 344 20.99 4.87 -5.33
N LYS A 345 20.80 4.80 -6.65
CA LYS A 345 21.71 5.40 -7.63
C LYS A 345 21.51 6.91 -7.81
N ASN A 346 20.27 7.35 -7.90
CA ASN A 346 19.92 8.69 -8.36
C ASN A 346 19.41 9.60 -7.24
N GLY A 347 19.17 9.07 -6.04
CA GLY A 347 18.64 9.83 -4.90
C GLY A 347 17.19 10.27 -5.04
N GLY A 348 16.53 10.14 -6.20
CA GLY A 348 15.17 10.64 -6.40
C GLY A 348 15.11 12.15 -6.69
N GLY A 349 13.91 12.67 -6.99
CA GLY A 349 13.67 14.10 -7.23
C GLY A 349 14.15 14.65 -8.59
N GLY A 350 14.64 13.81 -9.50
CA GLY A 350 15.16 14.21 -10.82
C GLY A 350 14.12 14.51 -11.89
N CYS A 351 12.89 14.85 -11.51
CA CYS A 351 11.74 14.91 -12.42
C CYS A 351 11.02 16.25 -12.34
N SER A 352 11.06 17.03 -13.43
CA SER A 352 10.51 18.39 -13.49
C SER A 352 8.98 18.44 -13.35
N TRP A 353 8.27 17.41 -13.81
CA TRP A 353 6.81 17.36 -13.76
C TRP A 353 6.26 16.66 -12.52
N CYS A 354 7.09 15.92 -11.78
CA CYS A 354 6.61 15.03 -10.72
C CYS A 354 5.92 15.78 -9.58
N LYS A 355 6.31 17.03 -9.32
CA LYS A 355 5.62 17.88 -8.33
C LYS A 355 4.12 17.94 -8.57
N TYR A 356 3.67 18.07 -9.83
CA TYR A 356 2.26 18.18 -10.20
C TYR A 356 1.42 16.92 -9.95
N LEU A 357 2.04 15.79 -9.60
CA LEU A 357 1.31 14.61 -9.17
C LEU A 357 0.94 14.67 -7.68
N ASN A 358 1.65 15.47 -6.87
CA ASN A 358 1.40 15.65 -5.43
C ASN A 358 0.79 17.03 -5.10
N CYS A 359 0.62 17.91 -6.08
CA CYS A 359 0.14 19.26 -5.84
C CYS A 359 -0.61 19.82 -7.06
N ILE A 360 -1.53 20.74 -6.79
CA ILE A 360 -2.08 21.65 -7.79
C ILE A 360 -1.32 22.99 -7.71
N PRO A 361 -0.95 23.64 -8.84
CA PRO A 361 -0.21 24.90 -8.85
C PRO A 361 -1.10 26.10 -8.47
N VAL A 362 -1.61 26.08 -7.24
CA VAL A 362 -2.41 27.15 -6.63
C VAL A 362 -1.65 27.61 -5.39
N ASN A 363 -1.57 28.92 -5.18
CA ASN A 363 -0.94 29.53 -3.99
C ASN A 363 0.47 28.99 -3.66
N GLY A 364 1.27 28.66 -4.67
CA GLY A 364 2.64 28.15 -4.48
C GLY A 364 2.73 26.75 -3.84
N TRP A 365 1.64 25.98 -3.76
CA TRP A 365 1.62 24.67 -3.09
C TRP A 365 2.61 23.66 -3.68
N CYS A 366 2.91 23.79 -4.97
CA CYS A 366 3.88 22.95 -5.66
C CYS A 366 5.34 23.30 -5.41
N ASP A 367 5.59 24.44 -4.77
CA ASP A 367 6.93 24.92 -4.45
C ASP A 367 7.22 24.73 -2.94
N ILE A 368 6.31 24.07 -2.21
CA ILE A 368 6.50 23.61 -0.83
C ILE A 368 7.34 22.33 -0.87
N GLY A 369 8.58 22.37 -0.37
CA GLY A 369 9.45 21.19 -0.24
C GLY A 369 10.89 21.45 -0.56
#